data_AF-V4PAC3-F1
#
_entry.id   AF-V4PAC3-F1
#
_cell.length_a   1.000
_cell.length_b   1.000
_cell.length_c   1.000
_cell.angle_alpha   90.00
_cell.angle_beta   90.00
_cell.angle_gamma   90.00
#
_symmetry.space_group_name_H-M   'P 1'
#
loop_
_entity.id
_entity.type
_entity.pdbx_description
1 polymer ?
#
loop_
_entity_poly.entity_id
_entity_poly.type
_entity_poly.pdbx_seq_one_letter_code
_entity_poly.pdbx_strand_id
1 'polypeptide(L)'
;MLPVMTQSNARLSLFAGVDGGGTKCRVRLRNAEGVLLGEAESGPANIRLGLNLAWANILGALDQTLVQAGHSAGVWDRISIGLGLAGISSAEDAENTIKAGPQFGRCDASSDAHTACLGAFSGRDGGILISGTGSAAYAWVQGRGRQIGGWGFEVCDNGSAADLGRMALRIALEGHDGLAPQSDFGRAILTHFGGHPTDIVHWVTTAKPRDYGTLAPMVMSFADKGDPVAVSIVQKSADDLARYINRLHAVGADRVCLVGGMAPILAPWINPQARSLLAEAEHDAMEGALLMAHGINNGLTPEQVVA
;
A
#
# COMPACT_ATOMS: atom_id res chain seq x y z
N MET A 1 14.82 -18.38 -11.10
CA MET A 1 16.25 -18.66 -10.82
C MET A 1 16.82 -17.40 -10.17
N LEU A 2 17.11 -17.44 -8.87
CA LEU A 2 17.74 -16.33 -8.15
C LEU A 2 19.12 -16.04 -8.78
N PRO A 3 19.53 -14.77 -8.93
CA PRO A 3 20.83 -14.44 -9.50
C PRO A 3 21.96 -14.98 -8.61
N VAL A 4 22.96 -15.58 -9.25
CA VAL A 4 24.14 -16.16 -8.59
C VAL A 4 24.95 -15.04 -7.93
N MET A 5 25.16 -15.19 -6.61
CA MET A 5 25.86 -14.25 -5.74
C MET A 5 27.29 -13.96 -6.20
N THR A 6 27.63 -12.71 -6.44
CA THR A 6 29.01 -12.23 -6.47
C THR A 6 29.48 -11.93 -5.05
N GLN A 7 30.40 -12.77 -4.55
CA GLN A 7 31.20 -12.66 -3.32
C GLN A 7 30.46 -12.33 -2.01
N SER A 8 30.26 -13.38 -1.20
CA SER A 8 29.59 -13.34 0.09
C SER A 8 30.29 -12.45 1.11
N ASN A 9 29.51 -11.56 1.71
CA ASN A 9 29.85 -10.91 2.97
C ASN A 9 29.71 -11.99 4.07
N ALA A 10 30.78 -12.74 4.36
CA ALA A 10 30.79 -13.95 5.21
C ALA A 10 30.27 -13.78 6.66
N ARG A 11 29.82 -12.58 7.04
CA ARG A 11 29.24 -12.25 8.34
C ARG A 11 27.71 -12.25 8.35
N LEU A 12 27.04 -12.04 7.21
CA LEU A 12 25.58 -12.01 7.13
C LEU A 12 25.03 -13.44 7.01
N SER A 13 24.18 -13.84 7.96
CA SER A 13 23.58 -15.18 7.99
C SER A 13 22.06 -15.16 8.17
N LEU A 14 21.47 -13.98 8.44
CA LEU A 14 20.05 -13.79 8.68
C LEU A 14 19.53 -12.64 7.82
N PHE A 15 18.34 -12.82 7.25
CA PHE A 15 17.70 -11.86 6.35
C PHE A 15 16.29 -11.55 6.86
N ALA A 16 16.05 -10.29 7.17
CA ALA A 16 14.78 -9.81 7.71
C ALA A 16 14.09 -8.89 6.70
N GLY A 17 12.84 -9.19 6.34
CA GLY A 17 11.99 -8.34 5.54
C GLY A 17 10.88 -7.74 6.39
N VAL A 18 10.78 -6.41 6.39
CA VAL A 18 9.81 -5.66 7.18
C VAL A 18 8.79 -4.97 6.26
N ASP A 19 7.51 -5.15 6.57
CA ASP A 19 6.38 -4.44 5.95
C ASP A 19 5.62 -3.66 7.04
N GLY A 20 5.83 -2.36 7.07
CA GLY A 20 5.35 -1.47 8.13
C GLY A 20 4.36 -0.42 7.63
N GLY A 21 3.11 -0.50 8.07
CA GLY A 21 2.04 0.42 7.69
C GLY A 21 1.52 1.28 8.85
N GLY A 22 0.40 1.97 8.61
CA GLY A 22 -0.26 2.82 9.61
C GLY A 22 -0.99 2.10 10.74
N THR A 23 -1.23 0.79 10.61
CA THR A 23 -1.96 -0.02 11.61
C THR A 23 -1.15 -1.18 12.16
N LYS A 24 -0.31 -1.80 11.32
CA LYS A 24 0.45 -3.01 11.65
C LYS A 24 1.85 -2.97 11.06
N CYS A 25 2.74 -3.75 11.63
CA CYS A 25 4.08 -4.01 11.12
C CYS A 25 4.32 -5.51 11.15
N ARG A 26 4.79 -6.07 10.03
CA ARG A 26 5.04 -7.51 9.86
C ARG A 26 6.52 -7.73 9.55
N VAL A 27 7.11 -8.74 10.15
CA VAL A 27 8.52 -9.10 9.96
C VAL A 27 8.62 -10.57 9.59
N ARG A 28 9.38 -10.87 8.53
CA ARG A 28 9.74 -12.23 8.11
C ARG A 28 11.25 -12.40 8.23
N LEU A 29 11.69 -13.49 8.86
CA LEU A 29 13.10 -13.83 9.03
C LEU A 29 13.46 -15.11 8.26
N ARG A 30 14.55 -15.07 7.49
CA ARG A 30 15.14 -16.23 6.79
C ARG A 30 16.62 -16.39 7.10
N ASN A 31 17.14 -17.62 6.97
CA ASN A 31 18.58 -17.85 6.94
C ASN A 31 19.18 -17.55 5.54
N ALA A 32 20.50 -17.73 5.40
CA ALA A 32 21.22 -17.50 4.14
C ALA A 32 20.80 -18.44 2.99
N GLU A 33 20.28 -19.62 3.33
CA GLU A 33 19.75 -20.59 2.36
C GLU A 33 18.31 -20.27 1.93
N GLY A 34 17.68 -19.22 2.49
CA GLY A 34 16.32 -18.81 2.19
C GLY A 34 15.24 -19.59 2.95
N VAL A 35 15.60 -20.39 3.94
CA VAL A 35 14.67 -21.12 4.81
C VAL A 35 13.98 -20.14 5.77
N LEU A 36 12.65 -20.23 5.85
CA LEU A 36 11.85 -19.46 6.80
C LEU A 36 12.16 -19.89 8.24
N LEU A 37 12.55 -18.92 9.07
CA LEU A 37 12.84 -19.12 10.49
C LEU A 37 11.72 -18.61 11.40
N GLY A 38 10.97 -17.59 10.96
CA GLY A 38 9.85 -17.07 11.73
C GLY A 38 9.17 -15.87 11.08
N GLU A 39 7.94 -15.63 11.51
CA GLU A 39 7.16 -14.43 11.19
C GLU A 39 6.50 -13.87 12.45
N ALA A 40 6.38 -12.55 12.52
CA ALA A 40 5.71 -11.88 13.62
C ALA A 40 5.02 -10.59 13.16
N GLU A 41 3.99 -10.19 13.89
CA GLU A 41 3.28 -8.93 13.69
C GLU A 41 3.31 -8.11 14.99
N SER A 42 3.35 -6.79 14.84
CA SER A 42 3.31 -5.80 15.91
C SER A 42 2.44 -4.60 15.54
N GLY A 43 2.48 -3.54 16.35
CA GLY A 43 1.80 -2.27 16.10
C GLY A 43 2.34 -1.50 14.88
N PRO A 44 1.86 -0.26 14.67
CA PRO A 44 2.12 0.52 13.46
C PRO A 44 3.59 0.93 13.31
N ALA A 45 4.09 0.95 12.08
CA ALA A 45 5.47 1.37 11.76
C ALA A 45 5.55 2.44 10.66
N ASN A 46 4.51 3.26 10.54
CA ASN A 46 4.53 4.45 9.69
C ASN A 46 5.42 5.53 10.32
N ILE A 47 6.44 5.99 9.57
CA ILE A 47 7.43 6.95 10.09
C ILE A 47 6.81 8.33 10.44
N ARG A 48 5.64 8.66 9.88
CA ARG A 48 4.89 9.89 10.18
C ARG A 48 4.25 9.87 11.57
N LEU A 49 4.15 8.71 12.21
CA LEU A 49 3.75 8.57 13.62
C LEU A 49 4.94 8.74 14.59
N GLY A 50 6.15 8.87 14.05
CA GLY A 50 7.40 9.02 14.81
C GLY A 50 8.30 7.78 14.72
N LEU A 51 9.59 8.02 14.46
CA LEU A 51 10.59 6.97 14.28
C LEU A 51 10.77 6.08 15.52
N ASN A 52 10.64 6.64 16.73
CA ASN A 52 10.73 5.87 17.97
C ASN A 52 9.63 4.80 18.07
N LEU A 53 8.39 5.15 17.72
CA LEU A 53 7.28 4.21 17.72
C LEU A 53 7.46 3.15 16.62
N ALA A 54 7.88 3.57 15.42
CA ALA A 54 8.12 2.66 14.31
C ALA A 54 9.20 1.62 14.67
N TRP A 55 10.36 2.07 15.17
CA TRP A 55 11.41 1.16 15.60
C TRP A 55 11.01 0.28 16.78
N ALA A 56 10.31 0.79 17.78
CA ALA A 56 9.83 -0.04 18.88
C ALA A 56 8.98 -1.23 18.39
N ASN A 57 8.10 -1.00 17.42
CA ASN A 57 7.28 -2.05 16.81
C ASN A 57 8.12 -3.00 15.93
N ILE A 58 9.00 -2.48 15.07
CA ILE A 58 9.89 -3.29 14.23
C ILE A 58 10.75 -4.22 15.09
N LEU A 59 11.38 -3.69 16.14
CA LEU A 59 12.23 -4.47 17.04
C LEU A 59 11.40 -5.50 17.83
N GLY A 60 10.21 -5.13 18.29
CA GLY A 60 9.31 -6.06 18.98
C GLY A 60 8.88 -7.24 18.12
N ALA A 61 8.63 -7.03 16.82
CA ALA A 61 8.35 -8.12 15.87
C ALA A 61 9.61 -8.91 15.52
N LEU A 62 10.74 -8.24 15.27
CA LEU A 62 12.01 -8.89 14.96
C LEU A 62 12.48 -9.80 16.10
N ASP A 63 12.41 -9.34 17.34
CA ASP A 63 12.76 -10.13 18.52
C ASP A 63 11.90 -11.41 18.63
N GLN A 64 10.61 -11.33 18.33
CA GLN A 64 9.74 -12.51 18.28
C GLN A 64 10.18 -13.50 17.19
N THR A 65 10.56 -13.03 16.00
CA THR A 65 11.08 -13.92 14.94
C THR A 65 12.41 -14.57 15.33
N LEU A 66 13.29 -13.84 16.03
CA LEU A 66 14.57 -14.36 16.52
C LEU A 66 14.37 -15.45 17.59
N VAL A 67 13.41 -15.25 18.49
CA VAL A 67 13.02 -16.27 19.48
C VAL A 67 12.48 -17.53 18.80
N GLN A 68 11.61 -17.39 17.79
CA GLN A 68 11.12 -18.54 17.00
C GLN A 68 12.26 -19.29 16.31
N ALA A 69 13.27 -18.56 15.84
CA ALA A 69 14.47 -19.11 15.21
C ALA A 69 15.48 -19.75 16.18
N GLY A 70 15.23 -19.70 17.50
CA GLY A 70 16.14 -20.21 18.53
C GLY A 70 17.41 -19.36 18.71
N HIS A 71 17.40 -18.11 18.24
CA HIS A 71 18.51 -17.17 18.44
C HIS A 71 18.34 -16.37 19.73
N SER A 72 19.46 -16.18 20.44
CA SER A 72 19.55 -15.24 21.57
C SER A 72 19.93 -13.83 21.08
N ALA A 73 19.87 -12.84 21.99
CA ALA A 73 20.34 -11.48 21.72
C ALA A 73 21.79 -11.43 21.20
N GLY A 74 22.14 -10.36 20.49
CA GLY A 74 23.51 -10.11 20.03
C GLY A 74 23.84 -10.61 18.62
N VAL A 75 22.84 -10.80 17.75
CA VAL A 75 23.03 -11.23 16.35
C VAL A 75 22.81 -10.12 15.31
N TRP A 76 22.65 -8.87 15.74
CA TRP A 76 22.35 -7.72 14.86
C TRP A 76 23.36 -7.55 13.73
N ASP A 77 24.64 -7.80 13.99
CA ASP A 77 25.73 -7.71 13.01
C ASP A 77 25.69 -8.80 11.93
N ARG A 78 24.88 -9.84 12.12
CA ARG A 78 24.63 -10.93 11.17
C ARG A 78 23.34 -10.78 10.39
N ILE A 79 22.51 -9.80 10.76
CA ILE A 79 21.23 -9.53 10.11
C ILE A 79 21.44 -8.52 8.99
N SER A 80 20.94 -8.87 7.81
CA SER A 80 20.61 -7.92 6.76
C SER A 80 19.11 -7.66 6.82
N ILE A 81 18.70 -6.41 6.99
CA ILE A 81 17.29 -6.03 7.11
C ILE A 81 16.88 -5.08 5.98
N GLY A 82 15.74 -5.36 5.35
CA GLY A 82 15.07 -4.48 4.43
C GLY A 82 13.79 -3.93 5.05
N LEU A 83 13.62 -2.62 5.02
CA LEU A 83 12.50 -1.90 5.63
C LEU A 83 11.60 -1.33 4.53
N GLY A 84 10.40 -1.88 4.36
CA GLY A 84 9.34 -1.27 3.56
C GLY A 84 8.35 -0.56 4.47
N LEU A 85 8.50 0.76 4.64
CA LEU A 85 7.72 1.52 5.62
C LEU A 85 6.88 2.62 4.97
N ALA A 86 5.62 2.69 5.38
CA ALA A 86 4.74 3.80 5.06
C ALA A 86 5.33 5.13 5.57
N GLY A 87 5.26 6.15 4.72
CA GLY A 87 5.72 7.51 5.03
C GLY A 87 7.13 7.84 4.53
N ILE A 88 7.94 6.83 4.17
CA ILE A 88 9.20 7.06 3.44
C ILE A 88 8.87 7.51 2.03
N SER A 89 9.28 8.73 1.68
CA SER A 89 9.03 9.35 0.38
C SER A 89 10.29 9.84 -0.32
N SER A 90 11.41 9.88 0.40
CA SER A 90 12.69 10.42 -0.08
C SER A 90 13.87 9.61 0.45
N ALA A 91 15.03 9.78 -0.17
CA ALA A 91 16.28 9.22 0.32
C ALA A 91 16.61 9.74 1.74
N GLU A 92 16.27 11.00 2.05
CA GLU A 92 16.43 11.57 3.39
C GLU A 92 15.56 10.86 4.43
N ASP A 93 14.29 10.58 4.11
CA ASP A 93 13.41 9.80 5.00
C ASP A 93 14.00 8.42 5.30
N ALA A 94 14.52 7.73 4.27
CA ALA A 94 15.14 6.42 4.42
C ALA A 94 16.42 6.49 5.27
N GLU A 95 17.31 7.45 5.00
CA GLU A 95 18.52 7.65 5.79
C GLU A 95 18.21 7.96 7.26
N ASN A 96 17.26 8.87 7.51
CA ASN A 96 16.87 9.23 8.87
C ASN A 96 16.23 8.04 9.60
N THR A 97 15.45 7.23 8.89
CA THR A 97 14.91 5.98 9.42
C THR A 97 16.02 5.02 9.83
N ILE A 98 17.01 4.79 8.96
CA ILE A 98 18.14 3.90 9.25
C ILE A 98 18.98 4.43 10.43
N LYS A 99 19.28 5.73 10.45
CA LYS A 99 20.07 6.39 11.52
C LYS A 99 19.40 6.31 12.89
N ALA A 100 18.06 6.30 12.94
CA ALA A 100 17.31 6.19 14.19
C ALA A 100 17.26 4.75 14.75
N GLY A 101 17.62 3.74 13.94
CA GLY A 101 17.59 2.34 14.33
C GLY A 101 18.90 1.82 14.94
N PRO A 102 18.91 0.57 15.40
CA PRO A 102 20.15 -0.08 15.83
C PRO A 102 21.07 -0.38 14.64
N GLN A 103 22.35 -0.62 14.95
CA GLN A 103 23.34 -0.99 13.94
C GLN A 103 23.21 -2.47 13.56
N PHE A 104 22.67 -2.72 12.37
CA PHE A 104 22.64 -4.05 11.74
C PHE A 104 23.90 -4.31 10.90
N GLY A 105 24.12 -5.57 10.52
CA GLY A 105 25.14 -5.92 9.53
C GLY A 105 24.90 -5.25 8.18
N ARG A 106 23.64 -5.16 7.76
CA ARG A 106 23.16 -4.31 6.67
C ARG A 106 21.73 -3.87 6.93
N CYS A 107 21.41 -2.63 6.60
CA CYS A 107 20.07 -2.07 6.72
C CYS A 107 19.78 -1.23 5.46
N ASP A 108 18.64 -1.44 4.84
CA ASP A 108 18.14 -0.63 3.73
C ASP A 108 16.67 -0.31 3.94
N ALA A 109 16.21 0.85 3.48
CA ALA A 109 14.87 1.34 3.75
C ALA A 109 14.25 1.99 2.50
N SER A 110 12.97 1.73 2.29
CA SER A 110 12.16 2.30 1.22
C SER A 110 10.70 2.40 1.63
N SER A 111 9.86 2.92 0.74
CA SER A 111 8.41 2.91 0.92
C SER A 111 7.85 1.49 0.95
N ASP A 112 6.74 1.33 1.64
CA ASP A 112 5.89 0.13 1.60
C ASP A 112 5.43 -0.21 0.17
N ALA A 113 5.17 0.81 -0.66
CA ALA A 113 4.82 0.62 -2.06
C ALA A 113 5.98 0.02 -2.89
N HIS A 114 7.23 0.40 -2.60
CA HIS A 114 8.39 -0.15 -3.30
C HIS A 114 8.57 -1.65 -2.96
N THR A 115 8.56 -2.03 -1.68
CA THR A 115 8.69 -3.43 -1.30
C THR A 115 7.50 -4.26 -1.73
N ALA A 116 6.28 -3.73 -1.70
CA ALA A 116 5.11 -4.39 -2.27
C ALA A 116 5.28 -4.65 -3.78
N CYS A 117 5.88 -3.71 -4.52
CA CYS A 117 6.16 -3.88 -5.95
C CYS A 117 7.25 -4.92 -6.22
N LEU A 118 8.33 -4.89 -5.45
CA LEU A 118 9.38 -5.90 -5.53
C LEU A 118 8.84 -7.30 -5.22
N GLY A 119 8.00 -7.44 -4.19
CA GLY A 119 7.38 -8.71 -3.83
C GLY A 119 6.44 -9.23 -4.92
N ALA A 120 5.60 -8.35 -5.48
CA ALA A 120 4.63 -8.71 -6.50
C ALA A 120 5.26 -9.30 -7.77
N PHE A 121 6.48 -8.85 -8.12
CA PHE A 121 7.18 -9.28 -9.35
C PHE A 121 8.52 -9.97 -9.09
N SER A 122 8.78 -10.41 -7.85
CA SER A 122 10.05 -11.03 -7.45
C SER A 122 11.30 -10.23 -7.90
N GLY A 123 11.23 -8.90 -7.74
CA GLY A 123 12.28 -7.95 -8.10
C GLY A 123 12.41 -7.60 -9.59
N ARG A 124 11.56 -8.17 -10.45
CA ARG A 124 11.50 -7.84 -11.88
C ARG A 124 10.67 -6.58 -12.13
N ASP A 125 10.77 -6.10 -13.37
CA ASP A 125 10.00 -4.96 -13.83
C ASP A 125 8.48 -5.22 -13.72
N GLY A 126 7.74 -4.23 -13.22
CA GLY A 126 6.31 -4.31 -13.00
C GLY A 126 5.76 -3.11 -12.25
N GLY A 127 4.45 -3.11 -12.00
CA GLY A 127 3.79 -2.03 -11.28
C GLY A 127 2.74 -2.54 -10.32
N ILE A 128 2.50 -1.81 -9.24
CA ILE A 128 1.40 -2.09 -8.34
C ILE A 128 0.43 -0.90 -8.30
N LEU A 129 -0.84 -1.21 -8.08
CA LEU A 129 -1.87 -0.24 -7.75
C LEU A 129 -2.53 -0.71 -6.45
N ILE A 130 -2.35 0.06 -5.39
CA ILE A 130 -2.95 -0.17 -4.09
C ILE A 130 -4.32 0.52 -4.09
N SER A 131 -5.37 -0.22 -3.76
CA SER A 131 -6.74 0.26 -3.57
C SER A 131 -7.28 -0.29 -2.24
N GLY A 132 -7.22 0.54 -1.20
CA GLY A 132 -7.65 0.23 0.16
C GLY A 132 -8.43 1.39 0.75
N THR A 133 -8.11 1.82 1.98
CA THR A 133 -8.68 3.07 2.53
C THR A 133 -8.30 4.28 1.67
N GLY A 134 -7.03 4.37 1.25
CA GLY A 134 -6.54 5.28 0.22
C GLY A 134 -6.11 4.51 -1.04
N SER A 135 -5.47 5.18 -2.00
CA SER A 135 -4.92 4.52 -3.19
C SER A 135 -3.58 5.12 -3.62
N ALA A 136 -2.70 4.28 -4.14
CA ALA A 136 -1.39 4.69 -4.64
C ALA A 136 -0.89 3.73 -5.71
N ALA A 137 -0.22 4.24 -6.74
CA ALA A 137 0.44 3.42 -7.75
C ALA A 137 1.96 3.58 -7.67
N TYR A 138 2.67 2.50 -7.95
CA TYR A 138 4.13 2.48 -7.99
C TYR A 138 4.61 1.57 -9.12
N ALA A 139 5.59 2.04 -9.90
CA ALA A 139 6.27 1.25 -10.90
C ALA A 139 7.74 1.04 -10.53
N TRP A 140 8.22 -0.19 -10.72
CA TRP A 140 9.63 -0.55 -10.70
C TRP A 140 10.00 -1.01 -12.10
N VAL A 141 10.78 -0.20 -12.83
CA VAL A 141 11.11 -0.48 -14.24
C VAL A 141 12.56 -0.10 -14.50
N GLN A 142 13.35 -1.02 -15.05
CA GLN A 142 14.75 -0.79 -15.41
C GLN A 142 15.59 -0.21 -14.25
N GLY A 143 15.35 -0.72 -13.05
CA GLY A 143 16.04 -0.26 -11.83
C GLY A 143 15.63 1.12 -11.32
N ARG A 144 14.49 1.66 -11.79
CA ARG A 144 13.96 2.97 -11.38
C ARG A 144 12.57 2.85 -10.77
N GLY A 145 12.42 3.44 -9.59
CA GLY A 145 11.14 3.61 -8.91
C GLY A 145 10.38 4.82 -9.42
N ARG A 146 9.07 4.70 -9.61
CA ARG A 146 8.18 5.80 -9.98
C ARG A 146 6.87 5.72 -9.21
N GLN A 147 6.64 6.68 -8.32
CA GLN A 147 5.36 6.85 -7.64
C GLN A 147 4.38 7.62 -8.54
N ILE A 148 3.12 7.17 -8.58
CA ILE A 148 2.03 7.79 -9.33
C ILE A 148 0.81 7.86 -8.39
N GLY A 149 0.33 9.07 -8.09
CA GLY A 149 -0.73 9.26 -7.10
C GLY A 149 -0.26 8.97 -5.67
N GLY A 150 -1.20 8.66 -4.78
CA GLY A 150 -0.90 8.49 -3.35
C GLY A 150 -0.57 9.80 -2.63
N TRP A 151 -1.10 10.92 -3.12
CA TRP A 151 -0.93 12.25 -2.51
C TRP A 151 -1.89 12.51 -1.34
N GLY A 152 -2.63 11.48 -0.93
CA GLY A 152 -3.54 11.52 0.22
C GLY A 152 -4.96 11.91 -0.13
N PHE A 153 -5.88 11.54 0.77
CA PHE A 153 -7.32 11.61 0.58
C PHE A 153 -7.83 12.98 0.13
N GLU A 154 -7.36 14.07 0.71
CA GLU A 154 -7.91 15.41 0.44
C GLU A 154 -7.74 15.84 -1.02
N VAL A 155 -6.69 15.38 -1.70
CA VAL A 155 -6.32 15.83 -3.05
C VAL A 155 -6.22 14.70 -4.07
N CYS A 156 -6.31 13.44 -3.63
CA CYS A 156 -6.06 12.25 -4.46
C CYS A 156 -6.90 11.05 -3.98
N ASP A 157 -6.27 9.87 -3.87
CA ASP A 157 -6.82 8.57 -3.48
C ASP A 157 -7.98 8.07 -4.35
N ASN A 158 -8.01 8.43 -5.65
CA ASN A 158 -9.08 7.98 -6.54
C ASN A 158 -9.14 6.45 -6.63
N GLY A 159 -10.36 5.91 -6.63
CA GLY A 159 -10.56 4.46 -6.64
C GLY A 159 -10.23 3.78 -5.31
N SER A 160 -10.16 4.52 -4.21
CA SER A 160 -10.10 4.00 -2.84
C SER A 160 -11.48 3.92 -2.19
N ALA A 161 -11.56 3.23 -1.04
CA ALA A 161 -12.79 3.19 -0.23
C ALA A 161 -13.19 4.59 0.27
N ALA A 162 -12.22 5.42 0.67
CA ALA A 162 -12.49 6.77 1.15
C ALA A 162 -13.05 7.65 0.02
N ASP A 163 -12.50 7.53 -1.19
CA ASP A 163 -12.99 8.24 -2.38
C ASP A 163 -14.41 7.81 -2.78
N LEU A 164 -14.70 6.51 -2.72
CA LEU A 164 -16.06 5.95 -2.87
C LEU A 164 -17.04 6.58 -1.88
N GLY A 165 -16.68 6.63 -0.58
CA GLY A 165 -17.50 7.25 0.44
C GLY A 165 -17.71 8.74 0.21
N ARG A 166 -16.66 9.47 -0.19
CA ARG A 166 -16.75 10.90 -0.51
C ARG A 166 -17.70 11.17 -1.68
N MET A 167 -17.61 10.36 -2.74
CA MET A 167 -18.53 10.46 -3.89
C MET A 167 -19.97 10.13 -3.49
N ALA A 168 -20.17 9.12 -2.63
CA ALA A 168 -21.48 8.77 -2.09
C ALA A 168 -22.16 9.93 -1.35
N LEU A 169 -21.42 10.60 -0.46
CA LEU A 169 -21.95 11.75 0.27
C LEU A 169 -22.28 12.91 -0.67
N ARG A 170 -21.38 13.23 -1.60
CA ARG A 170 -21.57 14.32 -2.56
C ARG A 170 -22.81 14.09 -3.42
N ILE A 171 -22.94 12.91 -4.02
CA ILE A 171 -24.06 12.64 -4.94
C ILE A 171 -25.40 12.56 -4.19
N ALA A 172 -25.41 12.11 -2.93
CA ALA A 172 -26.62 12.09 -2.11
C ALA A 172 -27.11 13.52 -1.78
N LEU A 173 -26.18 14.45 -1.52
CA LEU A 173 -26.48 15.87 -1.32
C LEU A 173 -26.95 16.53 -2.63
N GLU A 174 -26.26 16.27 -3.75
CA GLU A 174 -26.69 16.75 -5.07
C GLU A 174 -28.09 16.20 -5.45
N GLY A 175 -28.38 14.95 -5.11
CA GLY A 175 -29.70 14.34 -5.27
C GLY A 175 -30.77 14.97 -4.37
N HIS A 176 -30.41 15.38 -3.15
CA HIS A 176 -31.30 16.14 -2.25
C HIS A 176 -31.68 17.50 -2.85
N ASP A 177 -30.70 18.21 -3.42
CA ASP A 177 -30.87 19.54 -4.00
C ASP A 177 -31.48 19.52 -5.42
N GLY A 178 -31.68 18.33 -6.01
CA GLY A 178 -32.19 18.16 -7.38
C GLY A 178 -31.16 18.46 -8.48
N LEU A 179 -29.87 18.53 -8.13
CA LEU A 179 -28.75 18.70 -9.06
C LEU A 179 -28.33 17.37 -9.72
N ALA A 180 -28.69 16.25 -9.10
CA ALA A 180 -28.51 14.90 -9.63
C ALA A 180 -29.80 14.06 -9.42
N PRO A 181 -29.97 12.92 -10.11
CA PRO A 181 -31.09 12.02 -9.86
C PRO A 181 -31.08 11.52 -8.41
N GLN A 182 -32.22 11.66 -7.71
CA GLN A 182 -32.38 11.09 -6.38
C GLN A 182 -32.84 9.63 -6.48
N SER A 183 -31.97 8.70 -6.09
CA SER A 183 -32.26 7.26 -6.07
C SER A 183 -32.48 6.73 -4.64
N ASP A 184 -32.81 5.44 -4.52
CA ASP A 184 -32.96 4.79 -3.22
C ASP A 184 -31.62 4.76 -2.46
N PHE A 185 -30.51 4.63 -3.19
CA PHE A 185 -29.17 4.79 -2.61
C PHE A 185 -28.95 6.18 -2.01
N GLY A 186 -29.26 7.26 -2.75
CA GLY A 186 -29.10 8.64 -2.25
C GLY A 186 -29.94 8.91 -0.99
N ARG A 187 -31.18 8.40 -0.96
CA ARG A 187 -32.04 8.45 0.23
C ARG A 187 -31.45 7.64 1.39
N ALA A 188 -30.93 6.44 1.13
CA ALA A 188 -30.34 5.59 2.17
C ALA A 188 -29.11 6.25 2.81
N ILE A 189 -28.28 6.94 2.03
CA ILE A 189 -27.17 7.74 2.56
C ILE A 189 -27.69 8.84 3.49
N LEU A 190 -28.67 9.64 3.07
CA LEU A 190 -29.26 10.68 3.94
C LEU A 190 -29.81 10.07 5.24
N THR A 191 -30.58 8.99 5.15
CA THR A 191 -31.12 8.27 6.31
C THR A 191 -30.02 7.75 7.24
N HIS A 192 -28.91 7.25 6.70
CA HIS A 192 -27.78 6.76 7.50
C HIS A 192 -27.20 7.84 8.44
N PHE A 193 -27.23 9.11 8.03
CA PHE A 193 -26.69 10.22 8.81
C PHE A 193 -27.72 10.96 9.67
N GLY A 194 -29.01 10.64 9.59
CA GLY A 194 -30.07 11.31 10.37
C GLY A 194 -31.22 11.86 9.53
N GLY A 195 -31.12 11.78 8.20
CA GLY A 195 -32.16 12.17 7.27
C GLY A 195 -32.11 13.63 6.81
N HIS A 196 -31.23 14.46 7.39
CA HIS A 196 -31.07 15.86 6.99
C HIS A 196 -29.65 16.13 6.43
N PRO A 197 -29.50 16.92 5.35
CA PRO A 197 -28.19 17.25 4.75
C PRO A 197 -27.16 17.81 5.74
N THR A 198 -27.60 18.58 6.74
CA THR A 198 -26.71 19.18 7.75
C THR A 198 -26.00 18.14 8.60
N ASP A 199 -26.56 16.95 8.77
CA ASP A 199 -25.94 15.90 9.58
C ASP A 199 -24.71 15.32 8.87
N ILE A 200 -24.76 15.21 7.54
CA ILE A 200 -23.59 14.89 6.72
C ILE A 200 -22.54 15.99 6.87
N VAL A 201 -22.94 17.26 6.80
CA VAL A 201 -22.02 18.41 6.95
C VAL A 201 -21.33 18.39 8.32
N HIS A 202 -22.06 18.12 9.40
CA HIS A 202 -21.47 18.00 10.73
C HIS A 202 -20.51 16.83 10.83
N TRP A 203 -20.88 15.67 10.28
CA TRP A 203 -20.05 14.48 10.31
C TRP A 203 -18.71 14.69 9.59
N VAL A 204 -18.70 15.31 8.39
CA VAL A 204 -17.46 15.50 7.62
C VAL A 204 -16.43 16.41 8.31
N THR A 205 -16.85 17.25 9.28
CA THR A 205 -15.93 18.15 10.00
C THR A 205 -14.88 17.41 10.85
N THR A 206 -15.18 16.18 11.27
CA THR A 206 -14.28 15.36 12.10
C THR A 206 -13.93 14.02 11.48
N ALA A 207 -14.56 13.66 10.36
CA ALA A 207 -14.37 12.40 9.67
C ALA A 207 -12.94 12.27 9.11
N LYS A 208 -12.36 11.09 9.28
CA LYS A 208 -11.08 10.68 8.71
C LYS A 208 -11.30 9.79 7.48
N PRO A 209 -10.29 9.56 6.62
CA PRO A 209 -10.46 8.75 5.40
C PRO A 209 -11.07 7.35 5.66
N ARG A 210 -10.69 6.73 6.78
CA ARG A 210 -11.27 5.43 7.19
C ARG A 210 -12.78 5.49 7.41
N ASP A 211 -13.29 6.62 7.91
CA ASP A 211 -14.70 6.81 8.25
C ASP A 211 -15.52 6.93 6.95
N TYR A 212 -15.00 7.63 5.93
CA TYR A 212 -15.57 7.61 4.58
C TYR A 212 -15.56 6.20 3.98
N GLY A 213 -14.46 5.47 4.16
CA GLY A 213 -14.32 4.09 3.70
C GLY A 213 -15.38 3.14 4.25
N THR A 214 -15.97 3.43 5.41
CA THR A 214 -17.05 2.60 5.98
C THR A 214 -18.35 2.63 5.15
N LEU A 215 -18.50 3.59 4.24
CA LEU A 215 -19.64 3.69 3.33
C LEU A 215 -19.52 2.75 2.12
N ALA A 216 -18.32 2.26 1.80
CA ALA A 216 -18.09 1.44 0.61
C ALA A 216 -18.99 0.18 0.54
N PRO A 217 -19.21 -0.60 1.61
CA PRO A 217 -20.14 -1.74 1.57
C PRO A 217 -21.57 -1.35 1.19
N MET A 218 -22.04 -0.18 1.63
CA MET A 218 -23.37 0.33 1.25
C MET A 218 -23.40 0.68 -0.23
N VAL A 219 -22.39 1.40 -0.73
CA VAL A 219 -22.27 1.73 -2.16
C VAL A 219 -22.32 0.47 -3.01
N MET A 220 -21.50 -0.53 -2.68
CA MET A 220 -21.46 -1.80 -3.43
C MET A 220 -22.80 -2.54 -3.37
N SER A 221 -23.42 -2.63 -2.19
CA SER A 221 -24.71 -3.31 -2.02
C SER A 221 -25.82 -2.72 -2.90
N PHE A 222 -25.84 -1.40 -3.08
CA PHE A 222 -26.80 -0.74 -3.97
C PHE A 222 -26.41 -0.87 -5.44
N ALA A 223 -25.11 -0.80 -5.77
CA ALA A 223 -24.63 -1.01 -7.13
C ALA A 223 -24.94 -2.43 -7.63
N ASP A 224 -24.77 -3.45 -6.79
CA ASP A 224 -25.10 -4.85 -7.09
C ASP A 224 -26.61 -5.06 -7.34
N LYS A 225 -27.46 -4.20 -6.76
CA LYS A 225 -28.91 -4.18 -7.00
C LYS A 225 -29.30 -3.37 -8.23
N GLY A 226 -28.34 -2.75 -8.91
CA GLY A 226 -28.56 -1.94 -10.11
C GLY A 226 -29.06 -0.52 -9.84
N ASP A 227 -28.87 0.02 -8.63
CA ASP A 227 -29.18 1.44 -8.38
C ASP A 227 -28.30 2.31 -9.29
N PRO A 228 -28.89 3.18 -10.14
CA PRO A 228 -28.13 3.88 -11.18
C PRO A 228 -27.10 4.86 -10.61
N VAL A 229 -27.37 5.46 -9.44
CA VAL A 229 -26.46 6.40 -8.78
C VAL A 229 -25.29 5.64 -8.18
N ALA A 230 -25.55 4.54 -7.47
CA ALA A 230 -24.50 3.69 -6.92
C ALA A 230 -23.61 3.08 -8.01
N VAL A 231 -24.21 2.55 -9.08
CA VAL A 231 -23.49 2.04 -10.26
C VAL A 231 -22.58 3.12 -10.86
N SER A 232 -23.05 4.36 -10.97
CA SER A 232 -22.25 5.46 -11.52
C SER A 232 -20.99 5.76 -10.69
N ILE A 233 -21.09 5.66 -9.36
CA ILE A 233 -19.94 5.85 -8.46
C ILE A 233 -18.94 4.72 -8.64
N VAL A 234 -19.40 3.46 -8.62
CA VAL A 234 -18.52 2.29 -8.76
C VAL A 234 -17.81 2.31 -10.12
N GLN A 235 -18.53 2.65 -11.19
CA GLN A 235 -17.94 2.77 -12.52
C GLN A 235 -16.89 3.90 -12.57
N LYS A 236 -17.19 5.06 -11.97
CA LYS A 236 -16.23 6.17 -11.88
C LYS A 236 -14.95 5.76 -11.15
N SER A 237 -15.06 5.05 -10.04
CA SER A 237 -13.90 4.51 -9.30
C SER A 237 -13.11 3.50 -10.14
N ALA A 238 -13.79 2.61 -10.87
CA ALA A 238 -13.14 1.64 -11.75
C ALA A 238 -12.41 2.31 -12.92
N ASP A 239 -12.99 3.36 -13.49
CA ASP A 239 -12.36 4.18 -14.54
C ASP A 239 -11.12 4.89 -14.01
N ASP A 240 -11.16 5.39 -12.77
CA ASP A 240 -9.99 5.96 -12.12
C ASP A 240 -8.86 4.94 -11.94
N LEU A 241 -9.17 3.72 -11.48
CA LEU A 241 -8.19 2.64 -11.40
C LEU A 241 -7.62 2.31 -12.78
N ALA A 242 -8.46 2.27 -13.82
CA ALA A 242 -8.01 2.04 -15.19
C ALA A 242 -7.02 3.12 -15.67
N ARG A 243 -7.22 4.40 -15.30
CA ARG A 243 -6.26 5.47 -15.62
C ARG A 243 -4.90 5.22 -14.98
N TYR A 244 -4.86 4.78 -13.72
CA TYR A 244 -3.60 4.43 -13.05
C TYR A 244 -2.93 3.22 -13.68
N ILE A 245 -3.68 2.16 -14.00
CA ILE A 245 -3.15 0.97 -14.68
C ILE A 245 -2.53 1.35 -16.03
N ASN A 246 -3.24 2.15 -16.83
CA ASN A 246 -2.73 2.62 -18.12
C ASN A 246 -1.49 3.51 -17.96
N ARG A 247 -1.45 4.35 -16.92
CA ARG A 247 -0.26 5.17 -16.63
C ARG A 247 0.94 4.32 -16.22
N LEU A 248 0.74 3.29 -15.40
CA LEU A 248 1.78 2.32 -15.03
C LEU A 248 2.32 1.62 -16.29
N HIS A 249 1.44 1.17 -17.17
CA HIS A 249 1.84 0.57 -18.44
C HIS A 249 2.64 1.53 -19.32
N ALA A 250 2.18 2.78 -19.45
CA ALA A 250 2.87 3.80 -20.23
C ALA A 250 4.27 4.16 -19.70
N VAL A 251 4.57 3.91 -18.42
CA VAL A 251 5.91 4.09 -17.84
C VAL A 251 6.77 2.82 -17.88
N GLY A 252 6.30 1.75 -18.54
CA GLY A 252 7.05 0.53 -18.83
C GLY A 252 6.72 -0.65 -17.92
N ALA A 253 5.67 -0.58 -17.08
CA ALA A 253 5.20 -1.74 -16.32
C ALA A 253 4.27 -2.59 -17.20
N ASP A 254 4.79 -3.64 -17.83
CA ASP A 254 4.01 -4.51 -18.71
C ASP A 254 2.85 -5.22 -18.00
N ARG A 255 3.00 -5.47 -16.69
CA ARG A 255 2.00 -6.08 -15.82
C ARG A 255 1.82 -5.27 -14.56
N VAL A 256 0.57 -5.23 -14.08
CA VAL A 256 0.19 -4.47 -12.88
C VAL A 256 -0.50 -5.37 -11.87
N CYS A 257 -0.06 -5.38 -10.61
CA CYS A 257 -0.81 -6.05 -9.54
C CYS A 257 -1.73 -5.04 -8.85
N LEU A 258 -3.03 -5.30 -8.87
CA LEU A 258 -4.02 -4.53 -8.12
C LEU A 258 -4.19 -5.17 -6.74
N VAL A 259 -3.84 -4.45 -5.68
CA VAL A 259 -3.80 -4.98 -4.30
C VAL A 259 -4.60 -4.11 -3.33
N GLY A 260 -4.95 -4.65 -2.18
CA GLY A 260 -5.72 -3.95 -1.14
C GLY A 260 -7.18 -4.39 -1.05
N GLY A 261 -7.90 -3.95 -0.01
CA GLY A 261 -9.24 -4.44 0.30
C GLY A 261 -10.31 -4.12 -0.76
N MET A 262 -10.13 -3.05 -1.53
CA MET A 262 -11.05 -2.67 -2.61
C MET A 262 -10.69 -3.31 -3.95
N ALA A 263 -9.47 -3.85 -4.11
CA ALA A 263 -9.00 -4.51 -5.32
C ALA A 263 -9.96 -5.59 -5.86
N PRO A 264 -10.31 -6.64 -5.09
CA PRO A 264 -11.18 -7.70 -5.61
C PRO A 264 -12.60 -7.22 -5.88
N ILE A 265 -13.03 -6.14 -5.21
CA ILE A 265 -14.38 -5.57 -5.33
C ILE A 265 -14.51 -4.76 -6.62
N LEU A 266 -13.50 -3.95 -6.94
CA LEU A 266 -13.52 -3.06 -8.10
C LEU A 266 -12.97 -3.71 -9.38
N ALA A 267 -12.13 -4.75 -9.28
CA ALA A 267 -11.54 -5.42 -10.44
C ALA A 267 -12.56 -5.87 -11.51
N PRO A 268 -13.75 -6.40 -11.17
CA PRO A 268 -14.77 -6.77 -12.15
C PRO A 268 -15.30 -5.59 -12.98
N TRP A 269 -15.29 -4.38 -12.42
CA TRP A 269 -15.81 -3.15 -13.00
C TRP A 269 -14.80 -2.42 -13.88
N ILE A 270 -13.52 -2.77 -13.80
CA ILE A 270 -12.46 -2.21 -14.62
C ILE A 270 -12.67 -2.64 -16.08
N ASN A 271 -12.56 -1.69 -17.00
CA ASN A 271 -12.73 -1.96 -18.42
C ASN A 271 -11.78 -3.06 -18.93
N PRO A 272 -12.18 -3.85 -19.96
CA PRO A 272 -11.41 -5.02 -20.40
C PRO A 272 -9.97 -4.73 -20.80
N GLN A 273 -9.70 -3.56 -21.37
CA GLN A 273 -8.36 -3.16 -21.82
C GLN A 273 -7.42 -3.03 -20.62
N ALA A 274 -7.76 -2.21 -19.62
CA ALA A 274 -6.94 -2.06 -18.42
C ALA A 274 -6.87 -3.37 -17.62
N ARG A 275 -7.99 -4.10 -17.53
CA ARG A 275 -8.03 -5.39 -16.80
C ARG A 275 -7.09 -6.43 -17.39
N SER A 276 -6.83 -6.41 -18.70
CA SER A 276 -5.91 -7.34 -19.37
C SER A 276 -4.45 -7.19 -18.92
N LEU A 277 -4.08 -6.03 -18.35
CA LEU A 277 -2.75 -5.76 -17.82
C LEU A 277 -2.56 -6.30 -16.39
N LEU A 278 -3.66 -6.66 -15.71
CA LEU A 278 -3.60 -7.11 -14.33
C LEU A 278 -2.87 -8.45 -14.19
N ALA A 279 -2.11 -8.61 -13.12
CA ALA A 279 -1.45 -9.83 -12.70
C ALA A 279 -1.76 -10.10 -11.21
N GLU A 280 -1.62 -11.36 -10.83
CA GLU A 280 -1.59 -11.75 -9.42
C GLU A 280 -0.18 -11.49 -8.87
N ALA A 281 -0.11 -11.01 -7.63
CA ALA A 281 1.16 -10.82 -6.96
C ALA A 281 1.82 -12.19 -6.69
N GLU A 282 3.09 -12.35 -7.07
CA GLU A 282 3.84 -13.59 -6.83
C GLU A 282 4.09 -13.79 -5.34
N HIS A 283 4.42 -12.70 -4.64
CA HIS A 283 4.69 -12.68 -3.21
C HIS A 283 4.19 -11.39 -2.55
N ASP A 284 4.26 -11.34 -1.22
CA ASP A 284 3.87 -10.18 -0.41
C ASP A 284 5.00 -9.15 -0.24
N ALA A 285 4.69 -8.03 0.41
CA ALA A 285 5.65 -6.95 0.66
C ALA A 285 6.83 -7.34 1.56
N MET A 286 6.66 -8.32 2.47
CA MET A 286 7.78 -8.84 3.27
C MET A 286 8.80 -9.56 2.39
N GLU A 287 8.36 -10.24 1.32
CA GLU A 287 9.26 -10.82 0.34
C GLU A 287 10.05 -9.75 -0.42
N GLY A 288 9.39 -8.68 -0.85
CA GLY A 288 10.10 -7.56 -1.48
C GLY A 288 11.09 -6.88 -0.55
N ALA A 289 10.77 -6.77 0.74
CA ALA A 289 11.70 -6.29 1.76
C ALA A 289 12.88 -7.25 1.97
N LEU A 290 12.68 -8.57 1.87
CA LEU A 290 13.78 -9.54 1.85
C LEU A 290 14.68 -9.37 0.61
N LEU A 291 14.10 -9.09 -0.56
CA LEU A 291 14.89 -8.78 -1.75
C LEU A 291 15.76 -7.54 -1.57
N MET A 292 15.23 -6.50 -0.91
CA MET A 292 16.03 -5.35 -0.48
C MET A 292 17.13 -5.78 0.50
N ALA A 293 16.84 -6.63 1.48
CA ALA A 293 17.84 -7.19 2.40
C ALA A 293 18.95 -7.96 1.66
N HIS A 294 18.64 -8.57 0.51
CA HIS A 294 19.63 -9.21 -0.37
C HIS A 294 20.38 -8.26 -1.32
N GLY A 295 20.09 -6.97 -1.29
CA GLY A 295 20.83 -5.95 -2.06
C GLY A 295 20.14 -5.43 -3.31
N ILE A 296 18.86 -5.76 -3.55
CA ILE A 296 18.08 -5.03 -4.55
C ILE A 296 17.99 -3.55 -4.14
N ASN A 297 18.13 -2.66 -5.12
CA ASN A 297 18.09 -1.21 -4.94
C ASN A 297 16.74 -0.75 -4.35
N ASN A 298 16.78 0.18 -3.41
CA ASN A 298 15.62 0.69 -2.67
C ASN A 298 14.71 1.65 -3.49
N GLY A 299 15.02 1.91 -4.75
CA GLY A 299 14.23 2.71 -5.68
C GLY A 299 14.12 4.20 -5.35
N LEU A 300 14.87 4.68 -4.36
CA LEU A 300 14.96 6.09 -3.99
C LEU A 300 16.17 6.71 -4.69
N THR A 301 16.03 7.02 -5.98
CA THR A 301 17.02 7.86 -6.67
C THR A 301 16.76 9.34 -6.37
N PRO A 302 17.79 10.17 -6.15
CA PRO A 302 17.62 11.62 -6.09
C PRO A 302 16.87 12.09 -7.33
N GLU A 303 15.78 12.83 -7.14
CA GLU A 303 14.88 13.24 -8.21
C GLU A 303 15.66 13.85 -9.38
N GLN A 304 15.58 13.22 -10.54
CA GLN A 304 15.54 13.99 -11.78
C GLN A 304 14.11 14.44 -11.92
N VAL A 305 13.88 15.72 -11.64
CA VAL A 305 12.66 16.48 -11.93
C VAL A 305 12.05 15.94 -13.24
N VAL A 306 10.89 15.31 -13.14
CA VAL A 306 10.13 14.86 -14.31
C VAL A 306 9.69 16.12 -15.05
N ALA A 307 10.23 16.32 -16.25
CA ALA A 307 9.70 17.25 -17.24
C ALA A 307 8.43 16.69 -17.89
#